data_AF-A0A2D4IU49-F1
#
_entry.id   AF-A0A2D4IU49-F1
#
_cell.length_a   1.000
_cell.length_b   1.000
_cell.length_c   1.000
_cell.angle_alpha   90.00
_cell.angle_beta   90.00
_cell.angle_gamma   90.00
#
_symmetry.space_group_name_H-M   'P 1'
#
loop_
_entity.id
_entity.type
_entity.pdbx_description
1 polymer ?
#
loop_
_entity_poly.entity_id
_entity_poly.type
_entity_poly.pdbx_seq_one_letter_code
_entity_poly.pdbx_strand_id
1 'polypeptide(L)'
;MFCGYLQREDKRKDDSKDDEEMEDDNNQEEYDPMEAEDAEDEDDDRDDEEMNRRDDRREGNRHCKERASKDKERNKTQMVTVNRDLLMAFVYFDQCHCAYLLEKDLEEILYTLGLHLSRAQVKKLLNKVVLRESCFYRKLTDTSKDEENPEEIESSPEEIFGNRLLLPSPAIKQESKTSEENVGLIVYNGAMVDVGSLLQKLEKSEKARAEMEQKLQSLEEKTDEDEKTILSLENLNKSLSAEIKEVKKELSQLQENLKISEDTNLQFEGQLTKTIKGLATVMDEIHMVLKKDNVKNEDKDQTSKENGANL
;
A
#
# COMPACT_ATOMS: atom_id res chain seq x y z
N MET A 1 -84.69 -38.46 41.18
CA MET A 1 -84.04 -39.79 41.04
C MET A 1 -82.87 -39.58 40.09
N PHE A 2 -81.61 -39.90 40.45
CA PHE A 2 -81.00 -41.24 40.53
C PHE A 2 -81.03 -42.00 39.19
N CYS A 3 -79.97 -42.66 38.69
CA CYS A 3 -78.51 -42.60 38.99
C CYS A 3 -77.71 -43.48 37.97
N GLY A 4 -76.44 -43.14 37.69
CA GLY A 4 -75.44 -44.01 37.02
C GLY A 4 -75.63 -44.19 35.49
N TYR A 5 -74.64 -44.57 34.68
CA TYR A 5 -73.19 -44.86 34.83
C TYR A 5 -72.49 -44.44 33.49
N LEU A 6 -71.20 -44.62 33.14
CA LEU A 6 -70.03 -45.39 33.61
C LEU A 6 -68.76 -44.49 33.55
N GLN A 7 -67.94 -44.41 34.60
CA GLN A 7 -66.60 -45.04 34.72
C GLN A 7 -65.42 -44.11 34.31
N ARG A 8 -64.17 -44.53 34.56
CA ARG A 8 -62.98 -43.67 34.77
C ARG A 8 -61.74 -44.34 34.15
N GLU A 9 -60.85 -43.59 33.49
CA GLU A 9 -59.38 -43.72 33.61
C GLU A 9 -58.55 -42.69 32.79
N ASP A 10 -57.65 -42.03 33.52
CA ASP A 10 -56.40 -41.33 33.20
C ASP A 10 -55.86 -41.23 31.76
N LYS A 11 -55.30 -40.04 31.43
CA LYS A 11 -53.83 -39.82 31.42
C LYS A 11 -53.39 -38.37 31.13
N ARG A 12 -52.53 -37.84 32.02
CA ARG A 12 -51.33 -37.01 31.76
C ARG A 12 -51.51 -35.63 31.10
N LYS A 13 -50.66 -34.64 31.38
CA LYS A 13 -49.81 -34.35 32.55
C LYS A 13 -49.44 -32.86 32.42
N ASP A 14 -49.67 -32.08 33.45
CA ASP A 14 -49.33 -30.66 33.49
C ASP A 14 -48.49 -30.44 34.76
N ASP A 15 -47.26 -29.98 34.59
CA ASP A 15 -46.23 -29.82 35.64
C ASP A 15 -45.19 -28.82 35.10
N SER A 16 -45.43 -27.53 35.29
CA SER A 16 -44.41 -26.48 35.12
C SER A 16 -43.37 -26.57 36.24
N LYS A 17 -42.08 -26.44 35.90
CA LYS A 17 -40.98 -26.30 36.87
C LYS A 17 -39.87 -25.40 36.35
N ASP A 18 -39.25 -24.71 37.30
CA ASP A 18 -38.23 -23.67 37.11
C ASP A 18 -36.80 -24.22 37.00
N ASP A 19 -35.86 -23.28 36.76
CA ASP A 19 -34.39 -23.35 36.89
C ASP A 19 -33.66 -24.34 35.94
N GLU A 20 -32.55 -24.02 35.29
CA GLU A 20 -31.34 -23.34 35.79
C GLU A 20 -30.62 -22.47 34.73
N GLU A 21 -29.51 -21.86 35.17
CA GLU A 21 -28.68 -20.82 34.55
C GLU A 21 -27.90 -21.26 33.29
N MET A 22 -27.63 -20.29 32.40
CA MET A 22 -26.30 -20.04 31.82
C MET A 22 -26.22 -18.57 31.36
N GLU A 23 -25.31 -17.79 31.96
CA GLU A 23 -24.75 -16.60 31.30
C GLU A 23 -23.66 -17.09 30.33
N ASP A 24 -23.58 -16.50 29.12
CA ASP A 24 -22.47 -16.73 28.20
C ASP A 24 -21.89 -15.37 27.79
N ASP A 25 -20.65 -15.14 28.19
CA ASP A 25 -20.02 -13.82 28.25
C ASP A 25 -19.32 -13.52 26.92
N ASN A 26 -20.05 -12.91 25.99
CA ASN A 26 -19.58 -12.64 24.64
C ASN A 26 -18.63 -11.41 24.60
N ASN A 27 -17.48 -11.59 25.24
CA ASN A 27 -16.37 -10.65 25.31
C ASN A 27 -15.81 -10.39 23.89
N GLN A 28 -16.32 -9.35 23.22
CA GLN A 28 -15.76 -8.83 21.98
C GLN A 28 -14.53 -7.97 22.30
N GLU A 29 -13.41 -8.63 22.54
CA GLU A 29 -12.10 -7.97 22.57
C GLU A 29 -11.83 -7.30 21.21
N GLU A 30 -11.63 -5.98 21.27
CA GLU A 30 -11.44 -5.11 20.12
C GLU A 30 -10.02 -5.31 19.57
N TYR A 31 -9.92 -5.86 18.35
CA TYR A 31 -8.64 -6.13 17.70
C TYR A 31 -7.98 -4.80 17.27
N ASP A 32 -7.06 -4.28 18.10
CA ASP A 32 -6.21 -3.15 17.72
C ASP A 32 -5.02 -3.66 16.87
N PRO A 33 -4.87 -3.23 15.60
CA PRO A 33 -3.75 -3.64 14.76
C PRO A 33 -2.37 -3.12 15.22
N MET A 34 -2.29 -2.29 16.26
CA MET A 34 -1.05 -1.60 16.67
C MET A 34 -0.19 -2.36 17.68
N GLU A 35 -0.67 -3.44 18.30
CA GLU A 35 0.12 -4.27 19.25
C GLU A 35 1.10 -5.27 18.57
N ALA A 36 1.20 -5.28 17.25
CA ALA A 36 1.97 -6.27 16.49
C ALA A 36 3.47 -5.95 16.27
N GLU A 37 3.95 -4.78 16.71
CA GLU A 37 5.34 -4.32 16.52
C GLU A 37 6.06 -3.98 17.84
N ASP A 38 6.12 -4.93 18.78
CA ASP A 38 7.16 -4.97 19.81
C ASP A 38 7.60 -6.43 20.07
N ALA A 39 8.67 -6.83 19.39
CA ALA A 39 9.36 -8.11 19.59
C ALA A 39 10.87 -7.85 19.63
N GLU A 40 11.40 -7.72 20.85
CA GLU A 40 12.83 -7.50 21.11
C GLU A 40 13.63 -8.78 20.82
N ASP A 41 14.42 -8.80 19.74
CA ASP A 41 15.50 -9.78 19.54
C ASP A 41 16.80 -9.20 20.17
N GLU A 42 17.12 -9.64 21.39
CA GLU A 42 18.38 -9.31 22.09
C GLU A 42 19.59 -10.06 21.49
N ASP A 43 20.70 -9.34 21.33
CA ASP A 43 22.12 -9.75 21.38
C ASP A 43 22.58 -11.15 20.86
N ASP A 44 23.45 -11.15 19.82
CA ASP A 44 24.55 -12.14 19.69
C ASP A 44 25.87 -11.42 19.35
N ASP A 45 26.56 -11.00 20.40
CA ASP A 45 27.79 -10.21 20.39
C ASP A 45 28.99 -11.06 19.93
N ARG A 46 29.48 -10.87 18.69
CA ARG A 46 30.78 -11.41 18.23
C ARG A 46 31.56 -10.46 17.33
N ASP A 47 32.64 -9.93 17.89
CA ASP A 47 33.79 -9.42 17.14
C ASP A 47 34.33 -10.46 16.14
N ASP A 48 34.73 -10.00 14.96
CA ASP A 48 36.06 -10.33 14.44
C ASP A 48 36.53 -9.19 13.50
N GLU A 49 37.55 -8.46 13.95
CA GLU A 49 38.19 -7.35 13.23
C GLU A 49 39.16 -7.87 12.14
N GLU A 50 39.55 -6.97 11.24
CA GLU A 50 40.65 -7.09 10.28
C GLU A 50 40.70 -8.34 9.34
N MET A 51 40.47 -8.12 8.04
CA MET A 51 41.46 -8.55 7.03
C MET A 51 41.33 -7.82 5.69
N ASN A 52 42.24 -6.87 5.46
CA ASN A 52 42.41 -6.21 4.17
C ASN A 52 43.11 -7.13 3.15
N ARG A 53 42.44 -7.54 2.06
CA ARG A 53 43.09 -7.87 0.77
C ARG A 53 42.15 -7.94 -0.45
N ARG A 54 42.45 -7.06 -1.40
CA ARG A 54 42.05 -7.00 -2.81
C ARG A 54 41.86 -8.37 -3.49
N ASP A 55 40.86 -8.48 -4.36
CA ASP A 55 41.14 -8.72 -5.78
C ASP A 55 40.14 -7.97 -6.69
N ASP A 56 40.45 -7.87 -7.98
CA ASP A 56 39.85 -6.99 -8.99
C ASP A 56 38.98 -7.79 -10.00
N ARG A 57 38.10 -7.10 -10.74
CA ARG A 57 37.31 -7.56 -11.92
C ARG A 57 36.30 -8.72 -11.71
N ARG A 58 35.01 -8.34 -11.56
CA ARG A 58 33.97 -8.84 -12.49
C ARG A 58 32.70 -7.99 -12.54
N GLU A 59 32.78 -6.90 -13.30
CA GLU A 59 31.61 -6.21 -13.85
C GLU A 59 30.82 -7.18 -14.77
N GLY A 60 29.50 -7.34 -14.57
CA GLY A 60 28.85 -8.59 -14.99
C GLY A 60 27.31 -8.66 -15.06
N ASN A 61 26.64 -7.58 -15.48
CA ASN A 61 25.29 -7.60 -16.07
C ASN A 61 24.20 -8.48 -15.40
N ARG A 62 23.46 -7.94 -14.40
CA ARG A 62 22.26 -8.59 -13.83
C ARG A 62 21.04 -7.67 -13.56
N HIS A 63 20.98 -6.47 -14.13
CA HIS A 63 19.84 -5.56 -13.91
C HIS A 63 19.16 -5.12 -15.23
N CYS A 64 18.39 -6.03 -15.85
CA CYS A 64 17.60 -5.72 -17.04
C CYS A 64 16.43 -6.69 -17.27
N LYS A 65 15.45 -6.77 -16.35
CA LYS A 65 14.22 -7.58 -16.57
C LYS A 65 12.91 -7.04 -15.99
N GLU A 66 12.95 -5.95 -15.23
CA GLU A 66 11.79 -5.43 -14.50
C GLU A 66 10.96 -4.39 -15.29
N ARG A 67 11.58 -3.72 -16.27
CA ARG A 67 10.95 -2.62 -17.04
C ARG A 67 10.08 -3.06 -18.22
N ALA A 68 9.93 -4.36 -18.46
CA ALA A 68 9.14 -4.89 -19.58
C ALA A 68 7.62 -4.98 -19.30
N SER A 69 7.20 -4.82 -18.04
CA SER A 69 5.81 -5.09 -17.62
C SER A 69 4.85 -3.91 -17.83
N LYS A 70 5.35 -2.66 -17.69
CA LYS A 70 4.49 -1.46 -17.55
C LYS A 70 4.01 -0.83 -18.86
N ASP A 71 4.51 -1.30 -20.00
CA ASP A 71 4.21 -0.74 -21.34
C ASP A 71 3.01 -1.41 -22.04
N LYS A 72 2.56 -2.59 -21.55
CA LYS A 72 1.35 -3.27 -22.05
C LYS A 72 0.05 -2.74 -21.46
N GLU A 73 0.13 -1.98 -20.37
CA GLU A 73 -1.03 -1.61 -19.54
C GLU A 73 -1.86 -0.47 -20.17
N ARG A 74 -1.22 0.42 -20.93
CA ARG A 74 -1.85 1.59 -21.57
C ARG A 74 -2.59 1.29 -22.88
N ASN A 75 -2.41 0.11 -23.47
CA ASN A 75 -3.09 -0.31 -24.70
C ASN A 75 -4.28 -1.25 -24.44
N LYS A 76 -4.90 -1.13 -23.26
CA LYS A 76 -6.16 -1.83 -22.95
C LYS A 76 -7.31 -1.03 -23.57
N THR A 77 -7.71 -1.42 -24.78
CA THR A 77 -8.86 -0.84 -25.50
C THR A 77 -10.07 -0.76 -24.57
N GLN A 78 -10.82 0.36 -24.61
CA GLN A 78 -11.91 0.58 -23.66
C GLN A 78 -12.97 -0.50 -23.86
N MET A 79 -13.12 -1.39 -22.88
CA MET A 79 -14.11 -2.47 -22.96
C MET A 79 -15.49 -1.93 -22.59
N VAL A 80 -16.50 -2.30 -23.38
CA VAL A 80 -17.89 -1.88 -23.21
C VAL A 80 -18.76 -3.13 -23.08
N THR A 81 -19.54 -3.22 -22.00
CA THR A 81 -20.51 -4.31 -21.83
C THR A 81 -21.63 -4.18 -22.86
N VAL A 82 -21.66 -5.11 -23.81
CA VAL A 82 -22.72 -5.27 -24.81
C VAL A 82 -23.88 -6.07 -24.24
N ASN A 83 -23.60 -7.24 -23.65
CA ASN A 83 -24.64 -8.13 -23.13
C ASN A 83 -24.86 -7.91 -21.62
N ARG A 84 -25.71 -6.92 -21.31
CA ARG A 84 -26.03 -6.53 -19.93
C ARG A 84 -26.81 -7.60 -19.15
N ASP A 85 -27.79 -8.24 -19.78
CA ASP A 85 -28.61 -9.27 -19.11
C ASP A 85 -27.78 -10.50 -18.74
N LEU A 86 -26.85 -10.90 -19.62
CA LEU A 86 -25.88 -11.95 -19.33
C LEU A 86 -24.92 -11.54 -18.20
N LEU A 87 -24.42 -10.30 -18.21
CA LEU A 87 -23.57 -9.79 -17.13
C LEU A 87 -24.29 -9.80 -15.77
N MET A 88 -25.55 -9.34 -15.72
CA MET A 88 -26.37 -9.37 -14.51
C MET A 88 -26.60 -10.80 -14.00
N ALA A 89 -26.81 -11.77 -14.92
CA ALA A 89 -26.96 -13.17 -14.55
C ALA A 89 -25.69 -13.78 -13.93
N PHE A 90 -24.50 -13.37 -14.39
CA PHE A 90 -23.24 -13.79 -13.77
C PHE A 90 -22.97 -13.10 -12.42
N VAL A 91 -23.16 -11.77 -12.35
CA VAL A 91 -22.94 -10.96 -11.13
C VAL A 91 -23.87 -11.37 -9.98
N TYR A 92 -25.05 -11.92 -10.26
CA TYR A 92 -25.93 -12.49 -9.24
C TYR A 92 -25.28 -13.63 -8.43
N PHE A 93 -24.39 -14.41 -9.04
CA PHE A 93 -23.69 -15.52 -8.39
C PHE A 93 -22.27 -15.14 -7.93
N ASP A 94 -21.58 -14.24 -8.63
CA ASP A 94 -20.25 -13.74 -8.27
C ASP A 94 -20.34 -12.64 -7.18
N GLN A 95 -20.66 -13.04 -5.94
CA GLN A 95 -20.85 -12.11 -4.83
C GLN A 95 -19.60 -11.26 -4.54
N CYS A 96 -18.40 -11.82 -4.70
CA CYS A 96 -17.13 -11.09 -4.54
C CYS A 96 -16.68 -10.31 -5.78
N HIS A 97 -17.47 -10.34 -6.87
CA HIS A 97 -17.22 -9.61 -8.11
C HIS A 97 -15.83 -9.91 -8.74
N CYS A 98 -15.35 -11.14 -8.57
CA CYS A 98 -14.02 -11.58 -9.01
C CYS A 98 -13.88 -11.78 -10.54
N ALA A 99 -14.97 -11.59 -11.31
CA ALA A 99 -15.06 -11.66 -12.76
C ALA A 99 -14.91 -13.07 -13.37
N TYR A 100 -15.09 -14.11 -12.55
CA TYR A 100 -15.20 -15.50 -13.00
C TYR A 100 -16.13 -16.32 -12.10
N LEU A 101 -16.57 -17.49 -12.58
CA LEU A 101 -17.17 -18.55 -11.76
C LEU A 101 -16.44 -19.87 -12.03
N LEU A 102 -16.40 -20.79 -11.06
CA LEU A 102 -15.78 -22.09 -11.26
C LEU A 102 -16.72 -23.05 -12.02
N GLU A 103 -16.13 -24.08 -12.64
CA GLU A 103 -16.88 -25.11 -13.37
C GLU A 103 -17.86 -25.88 -12.47
N LYS A 104 -17.57 -26.00 -11.17
CA LYS A 104 -18.43 -26.65 -10.17
C LYS A 104 -19.67 -25.80 -9.92
N ASP A 105 -19.48 -24.53 -9.57
CA ASP A 105 -20.54 -23.56 -9.31
C ASP A 105 -21.48 -23.45 -10.53
N LEU A 106 -20.91 -23.42 -11.74
CA LEU A 106 -21.68 -23.43 -12.98
C LEU A 106 -22.39 -24.77 -13.27
N GLU A 107 -21.80 -25.93 -12.92
CA GLU A 107 -22.50 -27.22 -12.99
C GLU A 107 -23.70 -27.25 -12.03
N GLU A 108 -23.55 -26.72 -10.81
CA GLU A 108 -24.63 -26.61 -9.81
C GLU A 108 -25.72 -25.63 -10.24
N ILE A 109 -25.36 -24.43 -10.70
CA ILE A 109 -26.30 -23.43 -11.25
C ILE A 109 -27.12 -24.08 -12.39
N LEU A 110 -26.49 -24.78 -13.34
CA LEU A 110 -27.19 -25.44 -14.43
C LEU A 110 -28.17 -26.54 -13.96
N TYR A 111 -27.90 -27.21 -12.84
CA TYR A 111 -28.86 -28.15 -12.25
C TYR A 111 -30.03 -27.44 -11.55
N THR A 112 -29.82 -26.27 -10.93
CA THR A 112 -30.94 -25.51 -10.31
C THR A 112 -31.98 -25.02 -11.31
N LEU A 113 -31.60 -24.86 -12.59
CA LEU A 113 -32.52 -24.50 -13.68
C LEU A 113 -33.57 -25.58 -14.01
N GLY A 114 -33.52 -26.76 -13.37
CA GLY A 114 -34.49 -27.84 -13.59
C GLY A 114 -34.38 -28.51 -14.97
N LEU A 115 -33.31 -28.23 -15.72
CA LEU A 115 -33.08 -28.81 -17.04
C LEU A 115 -32.79 -30.30 -16.92
N HIS A 116 -33.60 -31.15 -17.56
CA HIS A 116 -33.43 -32.62 -17.57
C HIS A 116 -32.26 -33.07 -18.47
N LEU A 117 -31.07 -32.50 -18.26
CA LEU A 117 -29.83 -32.84 -18.94
C LEU A 117 -29.03 -33.85 -18.11
N SER A 118 -28.47 -34.86 -18.77
CA SER A 118 -27.49 -35.73 -18.11
C SER A 118 -26.20 -34.98 -17.81
N ARG A 119 -25.46 -35.43 -16.78
CA ARG A 119 -24.15 -34.87 -16.39
C ARG A 119 -23.16 -34.74 -17.55
N ALA A 120 -23.17 -35.69 -18.49
CA ALA A 120 -22.35 -35.64 -19.70
C ALA A 120 -22.75 -34.51 -20.67
N GLN A 121 -24.04 -34.18 -20.76
CA GLN A 121 -24.53 -33.03 -21.54
C GLN A 121 -24.18 -31.70 -20.86
N VAL A 122 -24.30 -31.61 -19.54
CA VAL A 122 -23.90 -30.42 -18.76
C VAL A 122 -22.40 -30.15 -18.93
N LYS A 123 -21.53 -31.15 -18.71
CA LYS A 123 -20.08 -30.99 -18.96
C LYS A 123 -19.78 -30.63 -20.42
N LYS A 124 -20.46 -31.23 -21.41
CA LYS A 124 -20.30 -30.87 -22.83
C LYS A 124 -20.70 -29.41 -23.14
N LEU A 125 -21.63 -28.84 -22.38
CA LEU A 125 -22.04 -27.45 -22.51
C LEU A 125 -21.03 -26.49 -21.84
N LEU A 126 -20.64 -26.78 -20.60
CA LEU A 126 -19.68 -25.97 -19.84
C LEU A 126 -18.31 -25.88 -20.54
N ASN A 127 -17.84 -26.97 -21.16
CA ASN A 127 -16.60 -27.01 -21.93
C ASN A 127 -16.55 -26.05 -23.15
N LYS A 128 -17.65 -25.35 -23.49
CA LYS A 128 -17.63 -24.26 -24.48
C LYS A 128 -17.16 -22.91 -23.92
N VAL A 129 -17.33 -22.67 -22.61
CA VAL A 129 -17.14 -21.36 -21.96
C VAL A 129 -16.16 -21.39 -20.79
N VAL A 130 -15.98 -22.56 -20.17
CA VAL A 130 -14.99 -22.81 -19.12
C VAL A 130 -13.62 -23.05 -19.75
N LEU A 131 -12.60 -22.36 -19.23
CA LEU A 131 -11.20 -22.51 -19.62
C LEU A 131 -10.36 -22.73 -18.35
N ARG A 132 -9.82 -23.95 -18.19
CA ARG A 132 -9.06 -24.38 -16.99
C ARG A 132 -9.88 -24.26 -15.70
N GLU A 133 -11.02 -24.94 -15.66
CA GLU A 133 -11.95 -24.99 -14.52
C GLU A 133 -12.59 -23.64 -14.10
N SER A 134 -12.33 -22.54 -14.82
CA SER A 134 -12.93 -21.21 -14.60
C SER A 134 -13.60 -20.63 -15.86
N CYS A 135 -14.75 -19.99 -15.71
CA CYS A 135 -15.43 -19.22 -16.76
C CYS A 135 -15.25 -17.72 -16.51
N PHE A 136 -14.39 -17.07 -17.28
CA PHE A 136 -14.10 -15.62 -17.18
C PHE A 136 -15.17 -14.80 -17.90
N TYR A 137 -16.33 -14.64 -17.26
CA TYR A 137 -17.55 -14.18 -17.93
C TYR A 137 -17.45 -12.78 -18.56
N ARG A 138 -16.58 -11.90 -18.07
CA ARG A 138 -16.32 -10.58 -18.69
C ARG A 138 -15.89 -10.68 -20.17
N LYS A 139 -15.26 -11.79 -20.58
CA LYS A 139 -14.90 -12.08 -21.99
C LYS A 139 -16.09 -12.49 -22.87
N LEU A 140 -17.26 -12.69 -22.26
CA LEU A 140 -18.52 -13.07 -22.93
C LEU A 140 -19.54 -11.92 -22.94
N THR A 141 -19.31 -10.88 -22.13
CA THR A 141 -20.25 -9.75 -21.95
C THR A 141 -19.76 -8.45 -22.59
N ASP A 142 -18.44 -8.29 -22.74
CA ASP A 142 -17.79 -7.01 -23.08
C ASP A 142 -16.96 -7.11 -24.38
N THR A 143 -16.99 -6.06 -25.22
CA THR A 143 -16.21 -5.95 -26.47
C THR A 143 -15.35 -4.69 -26.49
N SER A 144 -14.43 -4.58 -27.45
CA SER A 144 -13.58 -3.39 -27.65
C SER A 144 -14.38 -2.24 -28.28
N LYS A 145 -14.29 -1.03 -27.72
CA LYS A 145 -14.93 0.17 -28.26
C LYS A 145 -14.45 0.58 -29.67
N ASP A 146 -13.25 0.17 -30.06
CA ASP A 146 -12.65 0.52 -31.35
C ASP A 146 -13.11 -0.40 -32.51
N GLU A 147 -13.92 -1.43 -32.21
CA GLU A 147 -14.52 -2.30 -33.23
C GLU A 147 -15.86 -1.70 -33.72
N GLU A 148 -15.78 -0.69 -34.61
CA GLU A 148 -16.92 -0.11 -35.35
C GLU A 148 -17.55 -1.07 -36.40
N ASN A 149 -17.52 -2.36 -36.11
CA ASN A 149 -18.50 -3.33 -36.58
C ASN A 149 -18.42 -4.52 -35.62
N PRO A 150 -19.34 -4.66 -34.63
CA PRO A 150 -19.54 -5.97 -34.05
C PRO A 150 -19.91 -6.90 -35.21
N GLU A 151 -19.17 -7.99 -35.40
CA GLU A 151 -19.72 -9.13 -36.10
C GLU A 151 -20.96 -9.54 -35.30
N GLU A 152 -22.15 -9.19 -35.80
CA GLU A 152 -23.38 -9.85 -35.37
C GLU A 152 -23.13 -11.33 -35.60
N ILE A 153 -22.91 -12.06 -34.51
CA ILE A 153 -22.81 -13.51 -34.56
C ILE A 153 -24.15 -13.96 -35.14
N GLU A 154 -24.15 -14.47 -36.38
CA GLU A 154 -25.34 -14.96 -37.10
C GLU A 154 -25.91 -16.26 -36.47
N SER A 155 -25.86 -16.37 -35.14
CA SER A 155 -26.80 -17.19 -34.40
C SER A 155 -28.20 -16.66 -34.70
N SER A 156 -29.05 -17.50 -35.28
CA SER A 156 -30.39 -17.06 -35.70
C SER A 156 -31.21 -16.59 -34.50
N PRO A 157 -32.26 -15.76 -34.68
CA PRO A 157 -33.13 -15.32 -33.58
C PRO A 157 -33.72 -16.49 -32.77
N GLU A 158 -33.84 -17.67 -33.38
CA GLU A 158 -34.33 -18.90 -32.76
C GLU A 158 -33.31 -19.48 -31.75
N GLU A 159 -32.00 -19.36 -32.03
CA GLU A 159 -30.94 -19.74 -31.08
C GLU A 159 -30.86 -18.78 -29.90
N ILE A 160 -31.04 -17.47 -30.13
CA ILE A 160 -30.99 -16.42 -29.10
C ILE A 160 -32.15 -16.58 -28.09
N PHE A 161 -33.33 -17.02 -28.54
CA PHE A 161 -34.46 -17.26 -27.62
C PHE A 161 -34.38 -18.59 -26.86
N GLY A 162 -33.69 -19.61 -27.38
CA GLY A 162 -33.46 -20.89 -26.70
C GLY A 162 -34.72 -21.47 -26.03
N ASN A 163 -34.61 -21.82 -24.74
CA ASN A 163 -35.71 -22.41 -23.97
C ASN A 163 -36.78 -21.40 -23.51
N ARG A 164 -36.72 -20.10 -23.89
CA ARG A 164 -37.66 -19.07 -23.40
C ARG A 164 -39.12 -19.36 -23.74
N LEU A 165 -39.39 -20.09 -24.83
CA LEU A 165 -40.74 -20.54 -25.22
C LEU A 165 -41.26 -21.73 -24.38
N LEU A 166 -40.38 -22.40 -23.62
CA LEU A 166 -40.72 -23.51 -22.72
C LEU A 166 -40.86 -23.06 -21.25
N LEU A 167 -40.46 -21.83 -20.93
CA LEU A 167 -40.64 -21.25 -19.60
C LEU A 167 -42.07 -20.70 -19.43
N PRO A 168 -42.70 -20.82 -18.23
CA PRO A 168 -44.03 -20.27 -17.98
C PRO A 168 -44.07 -18.73 -18.03
N SER A 169 -44.29 -18.17 -19.22
CA SER A 169 -44.46 -16.72 -19.39
C SER A 169 -45.86 -16.28 -18.92
N PRO A 170 -45.98 -15.33 -17.97
CA PRO A 170 -47.28 -14.90 -17.46
C PRO A 170 -48.04 -14.09 -18.52
N ALA A 171 -49.09 -14.69 -19.08
CA ALA A 171 -49.98 -14.02 -20.04
C ALA A 171 -50.80 -12.92 -19.35
N ILE A 172 -50.30 -11.68 -19.38
CA ILE A 172 -51.00 -10.50 -18.85
C ILE A 172 -52.26 -10.24 -19.68
N LYS A 173 -53.40 -10.72 -19.18
CA LYS A 173 -54.72 -10.39 -19.73
C LYS A 173 -55.11 -8.97 -19.32
N GLN A 174 -55.07 -8.03 -20.25
CA GLN A 174 -55.68 -6.72 -20.06
C GLN A 174 -57.22 -6.84 -20.06
N GLU A 175 -57.84 -6.86 -18.88
CA GLU A 175 -59.24 -6.47 -18.74
C GLU A 175 -59.35 -4.97 -18.48
N SER A 176 -59.86 -4.23 -19.46
CA SER A 176 -60.15 -2.80 -19.32
C SER A 176 -61.54 -2.59 -18.70
N LYS A 177 -61.57 -2.11 -17.45
CA LYS A 177 -62.78 -1.60 -16.80
C LYS A 177 -62.51 -0.24 -16.16
N THR A 178 -63.50 0.64 -16.28
CA THR A 178 -63.44 2.06 -15.94
C THR A 178 -63.86 2.33 -14.49
N SER A 179 -63.05 3.10 -13.76
CA SER A 179 -63.47 3.82 -12.56
C SER A 179 -62.58 5.05 -12.37
N GLU A 180 -63.18 6.24 -12.36
CA GLU A 180 -62.48 7.50 -12.11
C GLU A 180 -62.30 7.72 -10.61
N GLU A 181 -61.28 7.13 -9.99
CA GLU A 181 -60.80 7.54 -8.65
C GLU A 181 -59.37 7.01 -8.38
N ASN A 182 -58.53 7.85 -7.77
CA ASN A 182 -57.08 7.64 -7.51
C ASN A 182 -56.16 7.66 -8.75
N VAL A 183 -55.61 8.84 -9.07
CA VAL A 183 -54.66 9.08 -10.18
C VAL A 183 -53.24 8.58 -9.85
N GLY A 184 -53.11 7.38 -9.26
CA GLY A 184 -51.82 6.86 -8.80
C GLY A 184 -51.84 5.50 -8.10
N LEU A 185 -53.00 5.01 -7.63
CA LEU A 185 -53.13 3.63 -7.12
C LEU A 185 -53.56 2.70 -8.26
N ILE A 186 -52.81 1.62 -8.45
CA ILE A 186 -53.15 0.53 -9.39
C ILE A 186 -53.17 -0.81 -8.65
N VAL A 187 -53.94 -1.77 -9.15
CA VAL A 187 -53.87 -3.16 -8.66
C VAL A 187 -52.90 -3.95 -9.56
N TYR A 188 -51.79 -4.39 -8.98
CA TYR A 188 -50.78 -5.20 -9.66
C TYR A 188 -50.65 -6.56 -8.96
N ASN A 189 -50.84 -7.65 -9.71
CA ASN A 189 -50.85 -9.03 -9.19
C ASN A 189 -51.76 -9.23 -7.95
N GLY A 190 -52.86 -8.47 -7.84
CA GLY A 190 -53.80 -8.51 -6.71
C GLY A 190 -53.43 -7.63 -5.52
N ALA A 191 -52.24 -7.03 -5.48
CA ALA A 191 -51.84 -6.05 -4.48
C ALA A 191 -52.15 -4.62 -4.95
N MET A 192 -52.53 -3.72 -4.04
CA MET A 192 -52.60 -2.29 -4.35
C MET A 192 -51.20 -1.66 -4.31
N VAL A 193 -50.84 -0.93 -5.36
CA VAL A 193 -49.54 -0.27 -5.54
C VAL A 193 -49.77 1.22 -5.79
N ASP A 194 -49.20 2.06 -4.92
CA ASP A 194 -49.13 3.51 -5.13
C ASP A 194 -47.89 3.85 -5.99
N VAL A 195 -48.14 4.15 -7.26
CA VAL A 195 -47.14 4.55 -8.26
C VAL A 195 -46.57 5.93 -7.93
N GLY A 196 -47.35 6.83 -7.35
CA GLY A 196 -46.90 8.17 -6.96
C GLY A 196 -45.88 8.10 -5.82
N SER A 197 -46.16 7.33 -4.77
CA SER A 197 -45.20 7.05 -3.69
C SER A 197 -43.96 6.30 -4.19
N LEU A 198 -44.09 5.42 -5.18
CA LEU A 198 -42.94 4.71 -5.75
C LEU A 198 -42.04 5.66 -6.56
N LEU A 199 -42.63 6.52 -7.40
CA LEU A 199 -41.89 7.53 -8.17
C LEU A 199 -41.21 8.55 -7.26
N GLN A 200 -41.86 9.02 -6.18
CA GLN A 200 -41.22 9.94 -5.24
C GLN A 200 -40.07 9.28 -4.45
N LYS A 201 -40.15 7.97 -4.16
CA LYS A 201 -39.03 7.21 -3.59
C LYS A 201 -37.89 7.06 -4.59
N LEU A 202 -38.19 6.81 -5.86
CA LEU A 202 -37.20 6.73 -6.93
C LEU A 202 -36.47 8.07 -7.13
N GLU A 203 -37.19 9.19 -7.21
CA GLU A 203 -36.63 10.55 -7.32
C GLU A 203 -35.69 10.89 -6.16
N LYS A 204 -36.09 10.56 -4.91
CA LYS A 204 -35.24 10.72 -3.73
C LYS A 204 -33.99 9.85 -3.79
N SER A 205 -34.10 8.63 -4.30
CA SER A 205 -32.98 7.69 -4.46
C SER A 205 -32.01 8.12 -5.57
N GLU A 206 -32.52 8.55 -6.73
CA GLU A 206 -31.74 9.12 -7.83
C GLU A 206 -30.95 10.35 -7.38
N LYS A 207 -31.59 11.26 -6.62
CA LYS A 207 -30.91 12.42 -6.05
C LYS A 207 -29.82 12.02 -5.05
N ALA A 208 -30.11 11.09 -4.14
CA ALA A 208 -29.11 10.59 -3.19
C ALA A 208 -27.93 9.89 -3.88
N ARG A 209 -28.17 9.17 -4.99
CA ARG A 209 -27.10 8.59 -5.83
C ARG A 209 -26.24 9.69 -6.46
N ALA A 210 -26.85 10.71 -7.07
CA ALA A 210 -26.11 11.81 -7.68
C ALA A 210 -25.27 12.61 -6.66
N GLU A 211 -25.79 12.84 -5.45
CA GLU A 211 -25.03 13.48 -4.36
C GLU A 211 -23.89 12.59 -3.82
N MET A 212 -24.00 11.27 -3.93
CA MET A 212 -22.94 10.32 -3.58
C MET A 212 -21.88 10.24 -4.69
N GLU A 213 -22.29 10.23 -5.95
CA GLU A 213 -21.43 10.20 -7.13
C GLU A 213 -20.56 11.47 -7.23
N GLN A 214 -21.12 12.65 -6.94
CA GLN A 214 -20.34 13.89 -6.83
C GLN A 214 -19.32 13.85 -5.68
N LYS A 215 -19.68 13.28 -4.52
CA LYS A 215 -18.74 13.11 -3.39
C LYS A 215 -17.62 12.13 -3.72
N LEU A 216 -17.92 11.07 -4.47
CA LEU A 216 -16.91 10.13 -4.94
C LEU A 216 -15.91 10.83 -5.86
N GLN A 217 -16.39 11.56 -6.87
CA GLN A 217 -15.52 12.32 -7.79
C GLN A 217 -14.63 13.32 -7.05
N SER A 218 -15.16 14.10 -6.09
CA SER A 218 -14.35 15.03 -5.30
C SER A 218 -13.38 14.34 -4.31
N LEU A 219 -13.60 13.09 -3.95
CA LEU A 219 -12.64 12.29 -3.17
C LEU A 219 -11.55 11.71 -4.08
N GLU A 220 -11.92 11.20 -5.26
CA GLU A 220 -10.98 10.73 -6.29
C GLU A 220 -10.04 11.87 -6.71
N GLU A 221 -10.57 13.05 -7.06
CA GLU A 221 -9.78 14.26 -7.37
C GLU A 221 -8.81 14.63 -6.23
N LYS A 222 -9.27 14.58 -4.97
CA LYS A 222 -8.42 14.89 -3.81
C LYS A 222 -7.32 13.84 -3.60
N THR A 223 -7.62 12.55 -3.71
CA THR A 223 -6.59 11.50 -3.64
C THR A 223 -5.55 11.67 -4.74
N ASP A 224 -6.00 12.01 -5.96
CA ASP A 224 -5.13 12.32 -7.09
C ASP A 224 -4.23 13.55 -6.81
N GLU A 225 -4.71 14.56 -6.06
CA GLU A 225 -3.88 15.68 -5.57
C GLU A 225 -2.92 15.28 -4.44
N ASP A 226 -3.42 14.57 -3.42
CA ASP A 226 -2.63 14.12 -2.27
C ASP A 226 -1.45 13.23 -2.73
N GLU A 227 -1.64 12.29 -3.67
CA GLU A 227 -0.55 11.51 -4.28
C GLU A 227 0.53 12.38 -4.93
N LYS A 228 0.14 13.44 -5.64
CA LYS A 228 1.08 14.40 -6.27
C LYS A 228 1.87 15.16 -5.19
N THR A 229 1.26 15.49 -4.06
CA THR A 229 1.99 16.11 -2.93
C THR A 229 2.96 15.14 -2.27
N ILE A 230 2.58 13.88 -2.06
CA ILE A 230 3.43 12.84 -1.48
C ILE A 230 4.67 12.61 -2.35
N LEU A 231 4.48 12.44 -3.66
CA LEU A 231 5.59 12.28 -4.62
C LEU A 231 6.52 13.51 -4.65
N SER A 232 5.98 14.72 -4.46
CA SER A 232 6.77 15.95 -4.35
C SER A 232 7.61 15.97 -3.06
N LEU A 233 6.98 15.68 -1.91
CA LEU A 233 7.63 15.63 -0.60
C LEU A 233 8.68 14.53 -0.50
N GLU A 234 8.43 13.36 -1.08
CA GLU A 234 9.42 12.28 -1.20
C GLU A 234 10.67 12.73 -1.95
N ASN A 235 10.51 13.39 -3.10
CA ASN A 235 11.64 13.87 -3.91
C ASN A 235 12.41 14.99 -3.21
N LEU A 236 11.72 15.89 -2.53
CA LEU A 236 12.34 16.91 -1.69
C LEU A 236 13.14 16.29 -0.54
N ASN A 237 12.57 15.34 0.20
CA ASN A 237 13.24 14.64 1.29
C ASN A 237 14.47 13.83 0.80
N LYS A 238 14.39 13.22 -0.39
CA LYS A 238 15.54 12.56 -1.05
C LYS A 238 16.66 13.56 -1.38
N SER A 239 16.34 14.79 -1.79
CA SER A 239 17.33 15.88 -2.00
C SER A 239 17.99 16.31 -0.69
N LEU A 240 17.19 16.70 0.32
CA LEU A 240 17.71 17.12 1.62
C LEU A 240 18.53 16.01 2.28
N SER A 241 18.14 14.74 2.12
CA SER A 241 18.90 13.57 2.62
C SER A 241 20.22 13.35 1.89
N ALA A 242 20.40 13.87 0.68
CA ALA A 242 21.68 13.89 -0.03
C ALA A 242 22.54 15.09 0.40
N GLU A 243 21.94 16.28 0.45
CA GLU A 243 22.58 17.53 0.91
C GLU A 243 23.13 17.38 2.34
N ILE A 244 22.38 16.76 3.26
CA ILE A 244 22.83 16.47 4.64
C ILE A 244 24.04 15.51 4.66
N LYS A 245 24.15 14.57 3.71
CA LYS A 245 25.31 13.66 3.61
C LYS A 245 26.53 14.39 3.03
N GLU A 246 26.32 15.28 2.07
CA GLU A 246 27.37 16.11 1.49
C GLU A 246 27.94 17.10 2.52
N VAL A 247 27.08 17.88 3.19
CA VAL A 247 27.49 18.83 4.25
C VAL A 247 28.20 18.12 5.41
N LYS A 248 27.77 16.91 5.80
CA LYS A 248 28.48 16.09 6.81
C LYS A 248 29.90 15.71 6.34
N LYS A 249 30.05 15.31 5.07
CA LYS A 249 31.35 14.98 4.48
C LYS A 249 32.27 16.21 4.39
N GLU A 250 31.75 17.35 3.96
CA GLU A 250 32.51 18.61 3.95
C GLU A 250 32.95 19.04 5.35
N LEU A 251 32.06 18.92 6.35
CA LEU A 251 32.40 19.21 7.75
C LEU A 251 33.55 18.33 8.26
N SER A 252 33.50 17.02 8.01
CA SER A 252 34.60 16.11 8.39
C SER A 252 35.92 16.46 7.68
N GLN A 253 35.87 16.83 6.39
CA GLN A 253 37.06 17.24 5.66
C GLN A 253 37.64 18.57 6.17
N LEU A 254 36.79 19.51 6.56
CA LEU A 254 37.19 20.78 7.19
C LEU A 254 37.79 20.56 8.59
N GLN A 255 37.26 19.60 9.37
CA GLN A 255 37.82 19.21 10.67
C GLN A 255 39.22 18.58 10.54
N GLU A 256 39.42 17.71 9.54
CA GLU A 256 40.74 17.15 9.23
C GLU A 256 41.73 18.25 8.80
N ASN A 257 41.31 19.13 7.88
CA ASN A 257 42.14 20.25 7.41
C ASN A 257 42.50 21.23 8.53
N LEU A 258 41.55 21.52 9.45
CA LEU A 258 41.80 22.35 10.62
C LEU A 258 42.86 21.73 11.53
N LYS A 259 42.73 20.43 11.86
CA LYS A 259 43.70 19.71 12.68
C LYS A 259 45.11 19.73 12.06
N ILE A 260 45.22 19.52 10.74
CA ILE A 260 46.51 19.60 10.02
C ILE A 260 47.09 21.03 10.12
N SER A 261 46.25 22.06 10.05
CA SER A 261 46.66 23.46 10.24
C SER A 261 47.16 23.74 11.66
N GLU A 262 46.48 23.20 12.69
CA GLU A 262 46.88 23.30 14.09
C GLU A 262 48.21 22.56 14.36
N ASP A 263 48.35 21.32 13.89
CA ASP A 263 49.57 20.51 14.01
C ASP A 263 50.78 21.15 13.30
N THR A 264 50.57 21.86 12.18
CA THR A 264 51.64 22.59 11.48
C THR A 264 51.98 23.93 12.14
N ASN A 265 51.00 24.66 12.69
CA ASN A 265 51.27 25.86 13.48
C ASN A 265 52.05 25.53 14.76
N LEU A 266 51.68 24.46 15.48
CA LEU A 266 52.41 23.97 16.65
C LEU A 266 53.88 23.65 16.32
N GLN A 267 54.13 23.07 15.14
CA GLN A 267 55.49 22.84 14.66
C GLN A 267 56.25 24.15 14.40
N PHE A 268 55.63 25.16 13.77
CA PHE A 268 56.26 26.46 13.55
C PHE A 268 56.57 27.18 14.88
N GLU A 269 55.65 27.21 15.84
CA GLU A 269 55.89 27.76 17.18
C GLU A 269 57.03 27.03 17.90
N GLY A 270 57.10 25.70 17.76
CA GLY A 270 58.20 24.89 18.27
C GLY A 270 59.56 25.22 17.64
N GLN A 271 59.62 25.48 16.33
CA GLN A 271 60.85 25.87 15.64
C GLN A 271 61.26 27.32 15.96
N LEU A 272 60.30 28.25 16.05
CA LEU A 272 60.54 29.62 16.50
C LEU A 272 61.11 29.63 17.92
N THR A 273 60.52 28.86 18.84
CA THR A 273 60.99 28.72 20.23
C THR A 273 62.41 28.15 20.31
N LYS A 274 62.75 27.15 19.50
CA LYS A 274 64.12 26.61 19.39
C LYS A 274 65.09 27.67 18.86
N THR A 275 64.69 28.41 17.82
CA THR A 275 65.51 29.46 17.19
C THR A 275 65.80 30.60 18.15
N ILE A 276 64.79 31.08 18.89
CA ILE A 276 64.94 32.13 19.92
C ILE A 276 65.91 31.67 21.02
N LYS A 277 65.77 30.43 21.49
CA LYS A 277 66.70 29.85 22.50
C LYS A 277 68.13 29.75 21.98
N GLY A 278 68.34 29.27 20.75
CA GLY A 278 69.66 29.19 20.13
C GLY A 278 70.31 30.56 19.92
N LEU A 279 69.54 31.56 19.46
CA LEU A 279 70.02 32.94 19.33
C LEU A 279 70.41 33.55 20.69
N ALA A 280 69.66 33.28 21.75
CA ALA A 280 70.01 33.71 23.10
C ALA A 280 71.35 33.09 23.56
N THR A 281 71.55 31.79 23.37
CA THR A 281 72.83 31.12 23.69
C THR A 281 74.01 31.73 22.92
N VAL A 282 73.87 31.93 21.61
CA VAL A 282 74.92 32.55 20.77
C VAL A 282 75.20 34.00 21.19
N MET A 283 74.17 34.76 21.58
CA MET A 283 74.32 36.12 22.10
C MET A 283 75.08 36.13 23.45
N ASP A 284 74.79 35.20 24.35
CA ASP A 284 75.50 35.07 25.63
C ASP A 284 76.97 34.63 25.46
N GLU A 285 77.24 33.74 24.49
CA GLU A 285 78.61 33.39 24.08
C GLU A 285 79.38 34.61 23.56
N ILE A 286 78.77 35.41 22.67
CA ILE A 286 79.35 36.65 22.16
C ILE A 286 79.60 37.64 23.30
N HIS A 287 78.64 37.85 24.21
CA HIS A 287 78.83 38.70 25.39
C HIS A 287 79.95 38.20 26.31
N MET A 288 80.13 36.89 26.47
CA MET A 288 81.24 36.31 27.25
C MET A 288 82.61 36.55 26.60
N VAL A 289 82.71 36.47 25.26
CA VAL A 289 83.94 36.78 24.53
C VAL A 289 84.28 38.27 24.65
N LEU A 290 83.34 39.17 24.35
CA LEU A 290 83.54 40.62 24.42
C LEU A 290 83.94 41.08 25.84
N LYS A 291 83.37 40.50 26.90
CA LYS A 291 83.79 40.77 28.28
C LYS A 291 85.22 40.30 28.57
N LYS A 292 85.64 39.14 28.05
CA LYS A 292 87.01 38.61 28.24
C LYS A 292 88.07 39.48 27.57
N ASP A 293 87.77 40.09 26.42
CA ASP A 293 88.75 40.92 25.72
C ASP A 293 88.85 42.35 26.27
N ASN A 294 87.79 42.90 26.89
CA ASN A 294 87.90 44.12 27.70
C ASN A 294 88.82 43.93 28.91
N VAL A 295 88.62 42.88 29.72
CA VAL A 295 89.43 42.62 30.93
C VAL A 295 90.92 42.46 30.58
N LYS A 296 91.25 41.76 29.48
CA LYS A 296 92.63 41.59 29.00
C LYS A 296 93.31 42.88 28.53
N ASN A 297 92.54 43.93 28.20
CA ASN A 297 93.10 45.23 27.84
C ASN A 297 93.36 46.07 29.10
N GLU A 298 92.47 46.06 30.09
CA GLU A 298 92.69 46.77 31.36
C GLU A 298 93.87 46.21 32.16
N ASP A 299 94.04 44.88 32.20
CA ASP A 299 95.19 44.21 32.85
C ASP A 299 96.56 44.59 32.25
N LYS A 300 96.61 45.13 31.01
CA LYS A 300 97.87 45.53 30.35
C LYS A 300 98.31 46.96 30.68
N ASP A 301 97.38 47.86 31.00
CA ASP A 301 97.72 49.26 31.30
C ASP A 301 98.15 49.47 32.77
N GLN A 302 97.86 48.52 33.67
CA GLN A 302 98.18 48.66 35.10
C GLN A 302 99.57 48.17 35.53
N THR A 303 100.27 47.35 34.72
CA THR A 303 101.59 46.79 35.10
C THR A 303 102.79 47.70 34.85
N SER A 304 102.58 48.98 34.52
CA SER A 304 103.60 49.86 33.90
C SER A 304 103.96 51.13 34.68
N LYS A 305 103.84 51.14 36.02
CA LYS A 305 104.34 52.25 36.87
C LYS A 305 105.07 51.82 38.15
N GLU A 306 106.24 52.41 38.33
CA GLU A 306 107.01 52.61 39.58
C GLU A 306 107.38 51.38 40.43
N ASN A 307 108.60 50.87 40.25
CA ASN A 307 109.79 51.30 41.04
C ASN A 307 111.03 50.47 40.63
N GLY A 308 112.26 50.98 40.72
CA GLY A 308 112.72 52.30 41.15
C GLY A 308 114.23 52.47 40.88
N ALA A 309 114.80 53.62 41.21
CA ALA A 309 116.24 53.89 41.00
C ALA A 309 117.10 53.39 42.18
N ASN A 310 118.31 52.89 41.88
CA ASN A 310 119.50 53.05 42.71
C ASN A 310 120.78 52.64 41.96
N LEU A 311 121.81 53.50 42.08
CA LEU A 311 123.26 53.26 41.90
C LEU A 311 123.70 52.44 40.67
#